data_AF-A0A7W3WHX1-F1
#
_entry.id   AF-A0A7W3WHX1-F1
#
_cell.length_a   1.000
_cell.length_b   1.000
_cell.length_c   1.000
_cell.angle_alpha   90.00
_cell.angle_beta   90.00
_cell.angle_gamma   90.00
#
_symmetry.space_group_name_H-M   'P 1'
#
loop_
_entity.id
_entity.type
_entity.pdbx_description
1 polymer ?
#
loop_
_entity_poly.entity_id
_entity_poly.type
_entity_poly.pdbx_seq_one_letter_code
_entity_poly.pdbx_strand_id
1 'polypeptide(L)' 'MPAAWTAGHSEIRILFVFDPWRSAILLVGGDKSGNWSNWYRQAIPRAEELYVEYVKEREAEEGQR' A
#
# COMPACT_ATOMS: atom_id res chain seq x y z
N MET A 1 23.94 5.67 34.87
CA MET A 1 23.24 4.71 34.00
C MET A 1 21.99 5.39 33.43
N PRO A 2 21.99 5.92 32.21
CA PRO A 2 20.74 6.32 31.56
C PRO A 2 20.18 5.14 30.73
N ALA A 3 18.86 4.99 30.80
CA ALA A 3 18.09 3.95 30.15
C ALA A 3 18.12 4.10 28.61
N ALA A 4 18.41 3.00 27.91
CA ALA A 4 18.31 2.92 26.46
C ALA A 4 16.90 2.45 26.06
N TRP A 5 15.96 3.38 25.93
CA TRP A 5 14.81 3.19 25.03
C TRP A 5 15.15 3.90 23.73
N THR A 6 15.76 3.18 22.78
CA THR A 6 15.57 3.54 21.37
C THR A 6 14.27 2.87 20.98
N ALA A 7 13.16 3.60 21.03
CA ALA A 7 11.98 3.20 20.29
C ALA A 7 12.42 3.11 18.82
N GLY A 8 12.54 1.89 18.29
CA GLY A 8 12.81 1.70 16.88
C GLY A 8 11.78 2.48 16.09
N HIS A 9 12.23 3.42 15.25
CA HIS A 9 11.34 4.20 14.40
C HIS A 9 10.75 3.26 13.33
N SER A 10 9.66 2.56 13.66
CA SER A 10 8.85 1.88 12.65
C SER A 10 8.34 2.94 11.67
N GLU A 11 8.74 2.83 10.42
CA GLU A 11 8.35 3.77 9.38
C GLU A 11 7.34 3.09 8.46
N ILE A 12 6.05 3.29 8.77
CA ILE A 12 4.95 2.72 7.99
C ILE A 12 4.80 3.54 6.70
N ARG A 13 4.78 2.85 5.56
CA ARG A 13 4.42 3.47 4.28
C ARG A 13 3.31 2.72 3.58
N ILE A 14 2.48 3.47 2.88
CA ILE A 14 1.30 2.98 2.17
C ILE A 14 1.39 3.42 0.71
N LEU A 15 1.18 2.47 -0.21
CA LEU A 15 0.89 2.75 -1.62
C LEU A 15 -0.62 2.85 -1.77
N PHE A 16 -1.09 3.93 -2.39
CA PHE A 16 -2.50 4.17 -2.64
C PHE A 16 -2.70 4.79 -4.02
N VAL A 17 -3.93 4.70 -4.53
CA VAL A 17 -4.35 5.30 -5.79
C VAL A 17 -5.71 5.96 -5.64
N PHE A 18 -5.98 6.99 -6.43
CA PHE A 18 -7.33 7.51 -6.61
C PHE A 18 -7.98 6.78 -7.78
N ASP A 19 -9.12 6.14 -7.53
CA ASP A 19 -9.89 5.50 -8.57
C ASP A 19 -10.62 6.54 -9.47
N PRO A 20 -11.18 6.14 -10.61
CA PRO A 20 -12.05 6.99 -11.43
C PRO A 20 -13.34 7.46 -10.73
N TRP A 21 -13.78 6.79 -9.66
CA TRP A 21 -15.00 7.07 -8.90
C TRP A 21 -14.76 8.00 -7.69
N ARG A 22 -13.58 8.64 -7.61
CA ARG A 22 -13.19 9.63 -6.59
C ARG A 22 -13.01 9.04 -5.18
N SER A 23 -12.62 7.78 -5.08
CA SER A 23 -12.24 7.09 -3.84
C SER A 23 -10.73 6.88 -3.78
N ALA A 24 -10.17 6.99 -2.57
CA ALA A 24 -8.79 6.62 -2.30
C ALA A 24 -8.70 5.14 -1.90
N ILE A 25 -7.94 4.35 -2.65
CA ILE A 25 -7.77 2.91 -2.43
C ILE A 25 -6.38 2.64 -1.87
N LEU A 26 -6.31 2.06 -0.68
CA LEU A 26 -5.05 1.65 -0.06
C LEU A 26 -4.68 0.26 -0.59
N LEU A 27 -3.55 0.16 -1.29
CA LEU A 27 -3.14 -1.07 -1.98
C LEU A 27 -2.18 -1.90 -1.13
N VAL A 28 -1.10 -1.29 -0.63
CA VAL A 28 -0.05 -2.02 0.11
C VAL A 28 0.47 -1.16 1.26
N GLY A 29 0.55 -1.72 2.47
CA GLY A 29 1.15 -1.09 3.64
C GLY A 29 2.27 -1.95 4.24
N GLY A 30 3.33 -1.34 4.77
CA GLY A 30 4.37 -2.08 5.50
C GLY A 30 5.31 -1.21 6.33
N ASP A 31 5.87 -1.80 7.39
CA ASP A 31 6.94 -1.22 8.20
C ASP A 31 8.28 -1.34 7.46
N LYS A 32 8.96 -0.21 7.28
CA LYS A 32 10.16 -0.08 6.45
C LYS A 32 11.44 0.23 7.20
N SER A 33 11.52 -0.11 8.49
CA SER A 33 12.74 0.01 9.27
C SER A 33 13.98 -0.54 8.49
N GLY A 34 14.77 0.34 7.87
CA GLY A 34 16.08 0.05 7.26
C GLY A 34 16.15 -0.55 5.83
N ASN A 35 15.05 -0.85 5.12
CA ASN A 35 15.11 -1.59 3.83
C ASN A 35 14.21 -1.03 2.71
N TRP A 36 14.46 0.23 2.34
CA TRP A 36 13.68 1.02 1.38
C TRP A 36 13.58 0.42 -0.03
N SER A 37 14.73 0.13 -0.65
CA SER A 37 14.80 -0.21 -2.08
C SER A 37 14.24 -1.61 -2.37
N ASN A 38 14.37 -2.56 -1.45
CA ASN A 38 13.79 -3.89 -1.64
C ASN A 38 12.29 -3.88 -1.40
N TRP A 39 11.79 -3.05 -0.47
CA TRP A 39 10.36 -2.92 -0.27
C TRP A 39 9.68 -2.40 -1.54
N TYR A 40 10.18 -1.34 -2.17
CA TYR A 40 9.55 -0.82 -3.39
C TYR A 40 9.57 -1.83 -4.55
N ARG A 41 10.65 -2.60 -4.69
CA ARG A 41 10.75 -3.67 -5.69
C ARG A 41 9.68 -4.76 -5.53
N GLN A 42 9.17 -4.98 -4.32
CA GLN A 42 8.13 -5.98 -4.07
C GLN A 42 6.73 -5.36 -3.98
N ALA A 43 6.62 -4.21 -3.32
CA ALA A 43 5.35 -3.54 -3.05
C ALA A 43 4.73 -2.91 -4.30
N ILE A 44 5.54 -2.41 -5.25
CA ILE A 44 5.02 -1.80 -6.48
C ILE A 44 4.32 -2.84 -7.36
N PRO A 45 4.97 -3.96 -7.76
CA PRO A 45 4.27 -4.99 -8.55
C PRO A 45 3.02 -5.52 -7.84
N ARG A 46 3.09 -5.70 -6.52
CA ARG A 46 1.92 -6.14 -5.74
C ARG A 46 0.79 -5.13 -5.76
N ALA A 47 1.09 -3.84 -5.66
CA ALA A 47 0.08 -2.78 -5.74
C ALA A 47 -0.54 -2.70 -7.15
N GLU A 48 0.24 -2.91 -8.20
CA GLU A 48 -0.26 -2.98 -9.59
C GLU A 48 -1.23 -4.14 -9.78
N GLU A 49 -0.90 -5.35 -9.30
CA GLU A 49 -1.79 -6.51 -9.34
C GLU A 49 -3.12 -6.25 -8.62
N LEU A 50 -3.04 -5.73 -7.39
CA LEU A 50 -4.21 -5.42 -6.57
C LEU A 50 -5.09 -4.35 -7.24
N TYR A 51 -4.50 -3.37 -7.90
CA TYR A 51 -5.26 -2.35 -8.62
C TYR A 51 -5.99 -2.94 -9.84
N VAL A 52 -5.35 -3.84 -10.60
CA VAL A 52 -5.99 -4.52 -11.73
C VAL A 52 -7.17 -5.37 -11.27
N GLU A 53 -7.02 -6.10 -10.17
CA GLU A 53 -8.10 -6.89 -9.57
C GLU A 53 -9.26 -6.00 -9.12
N TYR A 54 -8.94 -4.94 -8.37
CA TYR A 54 -9.89 -3.94 -7.91
C TYR A 54 -10.71 -3.32 -9.06
N VAL A 55 -10.07 -2.88 -10.15
CA VAL A 55 -10.78 -2.26 -11.28
C VAL A 55 -11.76 -3.25 -11.91
N LYS A 56 -11.37 -4.51 -12.09
CA LYS A 56 -12.25 -5.54 -12.67
C LYS A 56 -13.49 -5.77 -11.82
N GLU A 57 -13.31 -5.89 -10.50
CA GLU A 57 -14.42 -6.07 -9.57
C GLU A 57 -15.36 -4.86 -9.58
N ARG A 58 -14.79 -3.65 -9.53
CA ARG A 58 -15.58 -2.41 -9.52
C ARG A 58 -16.35 -2.16 -10.80
N GLU A 59 -15.77 -2.47 -11.97
CA GLU A 59 -16.46 -2.38 -13.25
C GLU A 59 -17.62 -3.38 -13.35
N ALA A 60 -17.43 -4.60 -12.83
CA ALA A 60 -18.49 -5.60 -12.78
C ALA A 60 -19.65 -5.16 -11.88
N GLU A 61 -19.36 -4.59 -10.72
CA GLU A 61 -20.38 -4.05 -9.80
C GLU A 61 -21.17 -2.89 -10.42
N GLU A 62 -20.50 -1.96 -11.13
CA GLU A 62 -21.18 -0.84 -11.82
C GLU A 62 -22.03 -1.32 -12.99
N GLY A 63 -21.59 -2.32 -13.76
CA GLY A 63 -22.36 -2.88 -14.87
C GLY A 63 -23.59 -3.69 -14.44
N GLN A 64 -23.65 -4.10 -13.17
CA GLN A 64 -24.80 -4.78 -12.56
C GLN A 64 -25.83 -3.81 -11.96
N ARG A 65 -25.57 -2.51 -12.00
CA ARG A 65 -26.33 -1.47 -11.30
C ARG A 65 -27.19 -0.66 -12.26
#